data_AF-A0A8I2YDC3-F1
#
_entry.id   AF-A0A8I2YDC3-F1
#
_cell.length_a   1.000
_cell.length_b   1.000
_cell.length_c   1.000
_cell.angle_alpha   90.00
_cell.angle_beta   90.00
_cell.angle_gamma   90.00
#
_symmetry.space_group_name_H-M   'P 1'
#
loop_
_entity.id
_entity.type
_entity.pdbx_description
1 polymer ?
#
loop_
_entity_poly.entity_id
_entity_poly.type
_entity_poly.pdbx_seq_one_letter_code
_entity_poly.pdbx_strand_id
1 'polypeptide(L)'
;MPRPHQVTMLTRCANSSRRSQRFPVVESLLQDARVQPYVHNCQVIVHEGRHTYRFCVFFKRHCHLQLNPILGRMGGQFRGDVVVMRVGESSVVNMQGRDAIVADFMMA
;
A
#
# COMPACT_ATOMS: atom_id res chain seq x y z
N MET A 1 2.85 21.20 8.41
CA MET A 1 3.40 20.29 7.38
C MET A 1 3.81 19.00 8.05
N PRO A 2 3.29 17.83 7.63
CA PRO A 2 3.74 16.54 8.16
C PRO A 2 5.22 16.33 7.84
N ARG A 3 5.97 15.75 8.79
CA ARG A 3 7.41 15.47 8.62
C ARG A 3 7.60 14.06 8.04
N PRO A 4 8.52 13.88 7.08
CA PRO A 4 8.88 12.55 6.61
C PRO A 4 9.46 11.76 7.79
N HIS A 5 9.08 10.50 7.89
CA HIS A 5 9.58 9.57 8.90
C HIS A 5 9.67 8.18 8.30
N GLN A 6 10.57 7.36 8.82
CA GLN A 6 10.71 5.98 8.40
C GLN A 6 9.54 5.16 8.93
N VAL A 7 8.86 4.44 8.04
CA VAL A 7 7.79 3.51 8.40
C VAL A 7 8.29 2.10 8.18
N THR A 8 8.56 1.39 9.27
CA THR A 8 8.99 0.00 9.23
C THR A 8 7.78 -0.92 9.32
N MET A 9 7.51 -1.70 8.28
CA MET A 9 6.43 -2.70 8.28
C MET A 9 6.97 -4.12 8.18
N LEU A 10 6.51 -5.02 9.03
CA LEU A 10 6.92 -6.44 8.97
C LEU A 10 6.08 -7.19 7.94
N THR A 11 6.66 -8.05 7.10
CA THR A 11 5.90 -8.87 6.11
C THR A 11 5.61 -10.31 6.55
N ARG A 12 6.02 -10.71 7.77
CA ARG A 12 5.88 -12.08 8.26
C ARG A 12 5.81 -12.12 9.79
N CYS A 13 4.72 -12.67 10.32
CA CYS A 13 4.61 -13.13 11.70
C CYS A 13 4.05 -14.56 11.71
N ALA A 14 4.54 -15.37 12.65
CA ALA A 14 4.15 -16.74 13.00
C ALA A 14 4.90 -17.91 12.31
N ASN A 15 5.62 -18.65 13.17
CA ASN A 15 6.09 -20.04 13.06
C ASN A 15 7.17 -20.41 12.04
N SER A 16 8.43 -20.34 12.48
CA SER A 16 9.44 -21.41 12.29
C SER A 16 10.76 -20.93 12.90
N SER A 17 11.59 -21.88 13.28
CA SER A 17 12.89 -21.80 13.95
C SER A 17 13.98 -20.92 13.31
N ARG A 18 13.63 -19.94 12.46
CA ARG A 18 14.55 -18.98 11.83
C ARG A 18 13.99 -17.56 11.92
N ARG A 19 14.46 -16.82 12.93
CA ARG A 19 14.21 -15.39 13.17
C ARG A 19 14.80 -14.50 12.06
N SER A 20 14.16 -14.44 10.88
CA SER A 20 14.41 -13.29 9.98
C SER A 20 13.15 -12.46 9.83
N GLN A 21 13.16 -11.31 10.50
CA GLN A 21 12.22 -10.23 10.23
C GLN A 21 12.46 -9.79 8.79
N ARG A 22 11.40 -9.78 7.98
CA ARG A 22 11.43 -9.28 6.61
C ARG A 22 10.59 -8.01 6.57
N PHE A 23 11.09 -7.02 5.84
CA PHE A 23 10.44 -5.73 5.65
C PHE A 23 10.23 -5.53 4.15
N PRO A 24 9.06 -5.03 3.70
CA PRO A 24 8.87 -4.70 2.32
C PRO A 24 9.63 -3.40 2.05
N VAL A 25 10.46 -3.39 1.02
CA VAL A 25 11.13 -2.17 0.56
C VAL A 25 10.19 -1.50 -0.43
N VAL A 26 9.25 -0.68 0.07
CA VAL A 26 8.23 -0.05 -0.78
C VAL A 26 8.86 0.97 -1.73
N GLU A 27 9.94 1.61 -1.29
CA GLU A 27 10.70 2.58 -2.06
C GLU A 27 11.35 1.98 -3.31
N SER A 28 11.63 0.66 -3.33
CA SER A 28 12.16 0.00 -4.53
C SER A 28 11.08 -0.27 -5.58
N LEU A 29 9.81 -0.34 -5.16
CA LEU A 29 8.64 -0.48 -6.05
C LEU A 29 8.19 0.88 -6.59
N LEU A 30 8.21 1.91 -5.73
CA LEU A 30 7.81 3.27 -6.08
C LEU A 30 9.03 4.08 -6.54
N GLN A 31 9.40 3.93 -7.82
CA GLN A 31 10.55 4.58 -8.44
C GLN A 31 10.36 6.12 -8.58
N ASP A 32 11.24 6.81 -9.30
CA ASP A 32 11.15 8.27 -9.55
C ASP A 32 11.28 9.19 -8.33
N ALA A 33 12.23 8.87 -7.45
CA ALA A 33 12.63 9.76 -6.34
C ALA A 33 13.05 11.17 -6.81
N ARG A 34 13.44 11.32 -8.09
CA ARG A 34 13.80 12.63 -8.70
C ARG A 34 12.60 13.56 -8.86
N VAL A 35 11.40 13.00 -9.10
CA VAL A 35 10.16 13.78 -9.27
C VAL A 35 9.48 13.98 -7.92
N GLN A 36 9.45 12.94 -7.10
CA GLN A 36 8.90 12.99 -5.75
C GLN A 36 9.79 12.17 -4.80
N PRO A 37 10.55 12.82 -3.90
CA PRO A 37 11.57 12.15 -3.10
C PRO A 37 11.00 11.22 -2.03
N TYR A 38 9.78 11.47 -1.54
CA TYR A 38 9.17 10.70 -0.46
C TYR A 38 7.94 9.94 -0.94
N VAL A 39 7.74 8.76 -0.35
CA VAL A 39 6.52 7.97 -0.49
C VAL A 39 5.52 8.45 0.56
N HIS A 40 4.29 8.71 0.13
CA HIS A 40 3.19 8.99 1.05
C HIS A 40 2.49 7.68 1.41
N ASN A 41 1.93 7.61 2.62
CA ASN A 41 1.12 6.49 3.02
C ASN A 41 -0.13 6.91 3.79
N CYS A 42 -1.16 6.08 3.74
CA CYS A 42 -2.33 6.17 4.60
C CYS A 42 -2.82 4.77 4.99
N GLN A 43 -3.54 4.68 6.10
CA GLN A 43 -4.27 3.48 6.47
C GLN A 43 -5.74 3.66 6.12
N VAL A 44 -6.32 2.62 5.53
CA VAL A 44 -7.72 2.60 5.15
C VAL A 44 -8.38 1.38 5.77
N ILE A 45 -9.57 1.59 6.33
CA ILE A 45 -10.38 0.54 6.94
C ILE A 45 -11.67 0.43 6.13
N VAL A 46 -11.95 -0.76 5.62
CA VAL A 46 -13.17 -1.06 4.87
C VAL A 46 -14.02 -2.04 5.69
N HIS A 47 -15.29 -1.71 5.86
CA HIS A 47 -16.26 -2.56 6.55
C HIS A 47 -17.18 -3.21 5.51
N GLU A 48 -17.17 -4.55 5.45
CA GLU A 48 -18.04 -5.34 4.58
C GLU A 48 -18.87 -6.30 5.45
N GLY A 49 -20.11 -5.91 5.76
CA GLY A 49 -20.97 -6.64 6.68
C GLY A 49 -20.34 -6.75 8.08
N ARG A 50 -19.99 -7.97 8.50
CA ARG A 50 -19.33 -8.24 9.80
C ARG A 50 -17.79 -8.27 9.69
N HIS A 51 -17.23 -8.17 8.49
CA HIS A 51 -15.79 -8.23 8.28
C HIS A 51 -15.18 -6.84 8.24
N THR A 52 -13.99 -6.70 8.84
CA THR A 52 -13.20 -5.47 8.80
C THR A 52 -11.88 -5.74 8.11
N TYR A 53 -11.63 -5.01 7.03
CA TYR A 53 -10.41 -5.09 6.25
C TYR A 53 -9.57 -3.85 6.53
N ARG A 54 -8.30 -4.05 6.82
CA ARG A 54 -7.32 -2.96 7.04
C ARG A 54 -6.26 -3.01 5.96
N PHE A 55 -6.02 -1.88 5.33
CA PHE A 55 -5.02 -1.73 4.29
C PHE A 55 -4.07 -0.59 4.62
N CYS A 56 -2.81 -0.75 4.23
CA CYS A 56 -1.85 0.34 4.17
C CYS A 56 -1.58 0.63 2.70
N VAL A 57 -1.85 1.86 2.29
CA VAL A 57 -1.72 2.31 0.91
C VAL A 57 -0.51 3.22 0.85
N PHE A 58 0.46 2.85 0.03
CA PHE A 58 1.65 3.64 -0.25
C PHE A 58 1.55 4.19 -1.65
N PHE A 59 1.90 5.46 -1.84
CA PHE A 59 1.77 6.07 -3.15
C PHE A 59 2.75 7.21 -3.40
N LYS A 60 3.03 7.41 -4.68
CA LYS A 60 3.56 8.66 -5.23
C LYS A 60 2.51 9.27 -6.12
N ARG A 61 2.29 10.57 -5.96
CA ARG A 61 1.32 11.35 -6.73
C ARG A 61 1.91 12.69 -7.09
N HIS A 62 2.13 12.93 -8.39
CA HIS A 62 2.66 14.19 -8.89
C HIS A 62 2.20 14.45 -10.32
N CYS A 63 2.04 15.72 -10.71
CA CYS A 63 1.58 16.11 -12.05
C CYS A 63 2.54 15.68 -13.18
N HIS A 64 3.83 15.56 -12.88
CA HIS A 64 4.87 15.09 -13.82
C HIS A 64 5.01 13.57 -13.88
N LEU A 65 4.32 12.82 -13.02
CA LEU A 65 4.29 11.36 -13.14
C LEU A 65 3.28 10.94 -14.22
N GLN A 66 3.48 9.74 -14.74
CA GLN A 66 2.59 9.15 -15.75
C GLN A 66 1.20 8.89 -15.15
N LEU A 67 0.16 8.97 -16.00
CA LEU A 67 -1.18 8.59 -15.61
C LEU A 67 -1.20 7.08 -15.31
N ASN A 68 -1.72 6.70 -14.15
CA ASN A 68 -1.89 5.31 -13.79
C ASN A 68 -3.05 4.73 -14.60
N PRO A 69 -2.81 3.79 -15.54
CA PRO A 69 -3.85 3.30 -16.43
C PRO A 69 -4.88 2.44 -15.70
N ILE A 70 -4.51 1.81 -14.58
CA ILE A 70 -5.40 0.96 -13.79
C ILE A 70 -6.40 1.84 -13.03
N LEU A 71 -5.88 2.83 -12.29
CA LEU A 71 -6.74 3.79 -11.58
C LEU A 71 -7.54 4.68 -12.57
N GLY A 72 -6.98 4.93 -13.76
CA GLY A 72 -7.67 5.57 -14.88
C GLY A 72 -8.93 4.83 -15.32
N ARG A 73 -8.88 3.50 -15.39
CA ARG A 73 -10.05 2.67 -15.73
C ARG A 73 -11.13 2.67 -14.66
N MET A 74 -10.79 3.00 -13.42
CA MET A 74 -11.75 3.14 -12.31
C MET A 74 -12.36 4.55 -12.22
N GLY A 75 -12.07 5.44 -13.17
CA GLY A 75 -12.66 6.79 -13.24
C GLY A 75 -11.79 7.88 -12.60
N GLY A 76 -10.60 7.56 -12.10
CA GLY A 76 -9.68 8.51 -11.48
C GLY A 76 -8.66 9.12 -12.46
N GLN A 77 -8.22 10.35 -12.20
CA GLN A 77 -7.06 10.96 -12.89
C GLN A 77 -5.79 10.89 -12.02
N PHE A 78 -5.44 9.69 -11.56
CA PHE A 78 -4.28 9.50 -10.70
C PHE A 78 -2.99 9.44 -11.52
N ARG A 79 -2.00 10.28 -11.19
CA ARG A 79 -0.67 10.28 -11.82
C ARG A 79 0.40 9.82 -10.83
N GLY A 80 1.01 8.68 -11.12
CA GLY A 80 2.01 8.02 -10.28
C GLY A 80 1.63 6.58 -9.92
N ASP A 81 2.31 6.05 -8.90
CA ASP A 81 2.26 4.64 -8.54
C ASP A 81 1.65 4.44 -7.15
N VAL A 82 0.97 3.32 -6.98
CA VAL A 82 0.32 2.92 -5.73
C VAL A 82 0.66 1.47 -5.42
N VAL A 83 0.95 1.18 -4.16
CA VAL A 83 1.08 -0.16 -3.61
C VAL A 83 0.10 -0.30 -2.45
N VAL A 84 -0.78 -1.29 -2.53
CA VAL A 84 -1.73 -1.63 -1.47
C VAL A 84 -1.25 -2.88 -0.75
N MET A 85 -1.23 -2.83 0.58
CA MET A 85 -0.86 -3.98 1.41
C MET A 85 -1.93 -4.27 2.46
N ARG A 86 -2.28 -5.55 2.65
CA ARG A 86 -3.19 -5.98 3.72
C ARG A 86 -2.48 -5.92 5.06
N VAL A 87 -3.11 -5.30 6.05
CA VAL A 87 -2.58 -5.15 7.41
C VAL A 87 -3.17 -6.21 8.34
N GLY A 88 -2.37 -7.16 8.77
CA GLY A 88 -2.66 -8.08 9.88
C GLY A 88 -2.58 -7.37 11.24
N GLU A 89 -2.45 -8.16 12.32
CA GLU A 89 -2.43 -7.61 13.69
C GLU A 89 -1.18 -6.73 13.95
N SER A 90 -0.02 -7.15 13.44
CA SER A 90 1.28 -6.47 13.64
C SER A 90 2.18 -6.46 12.40
N SER A 91 1.70 -7.01 11.28
CA SER A 91 2.46 -7.18 10.05
C SER A 91 1.58 -6.95 8.82
N VAL A 92 2.19 -6.61 7.69
CA VAL A 92 1.53 -6.76 6.40
C VAL A 92 1.55 -8.23 6.00
N VAL A 93 0.44 -8.68 5.45
CA VAL A 93 0.22 -10.06 5.02
C VAL A 93 -0.09 -10.10 3.53
N ASN A 94 0.14 -11.26 2.91
CA ASN A 94 -0.28 -11.46 1.52
C ASN A 94 -1.79 -11.28 1.41
N MET A 95 -2.23 -10.52 0.41
CA MET A 95 -3.64 -10.44 0.05
C MET A 95 -4.12 -11.80 -0.44
N GLN A 96 -5.26 -12.27 0.07
CA GLN A 96 -5.85 -13.55 -0.31
C GLN A 96 -7.36 -13.42 -0.55
N GLY A 97 -7.89 -14.25 -1.45
CA GLY A 97 -9.33 -14.34 -1.70
C GLY A 97 -9.99 -12.99 -2.00
N ARG A 98 -10.90 -12.55 -1.12
CA ARG A 98 -11.66 -11.30 -1.27
C ARG A 98 -10.85 -10.02 -1.04
N ASP A 99 -9.64 -10.10 -0.49
CA ASP A 99 -8.85 -8.89 -0.20
C ASP A 99 -8.63 -8.02 -1.45
N ALA A 100 -8.43 -8.63 -2.62
CA ALA A 100 -8.24 -7.91 -3.88
C ALA A 100 -9.48 -7.14 -4.30
N ILE A 101 -10.66 -7.76 -4.21
CA ILE A 101 -11.93 -7.12 -4.57
C ILE A 101 -12.22 -5.93 -3.63
N VAL A 102 -11.97 -6.10 -2.34
CA VAL A 102 -12.17 -5.03 -1.35
C VAL A 102 -11.16 -3.90 -1.56
N ALA A 103 -9.92 -4.23 -1.94
CA ALA A 103 -8.91 -3.24 -2.29
C ALA A 103 -9.27 -2.47 -3.57
N ASP A 104 -9.80 -3.13 -4.59
CA ASP A 104 -10.28 -2.47 -5.82
C ASP A 104 -11.46 -1.53 -5.50
N PHE A 105 -12.42 -1.99 -4.69
CA PHE A 105 -13.53 -1.14 -4.21
C PHE A 105 -13.02 0.10 -3.46
N MET A 106 -11.99 -0.06 -2.64
CA MET A 106 -11.38 1.04 -1.90
C MET A 106 -10.65 2.05 -2.81
N MET A 107 -10.13 1.59 -3.94
CA MET A 107 -9.32 2.40 -4.87
C MET A 107 -10.14 3.06 -5.99
N ALA A 108 -11.42 2.68 -6.15
CA ALA A 108 -12.37 3.26 -7.10
C ALA A 108 -12.90 4.62 -6.61
#